data_AF-A0A5N5XWY7-F1
#
_entry.id   AF-A0A5N5XWY7-F1
#
_cell.length_a   1.000
_cell.length_b   1.000
_cell.length_c   1.000
_cell.angle_alpha   90.00
_cell.angle_beta   90.00
_cell.angle_gamma   90.00
#
_symmetry.space_group_name_H-M   'P 1'
#
loop_
_entity.id
_entity.type
_entity.pdbx_description
1 polymer ?
#
loop_
_entity_poly.entity_id
_entity_poly.type
_entity_poly.pdbx_seq_one_letter_code
_entity_poly.pdbx_strand_id
1 'polypeptide(L)'
;MPSRKPRVALTMPDDLNALFDRISELNGTPKTKLIVELLQAYEPVLTEMLDTLEKIHADKENAQKIVKQFGQNLVMEASSILGDVSKEVQDL
;
A
#
# COMPACT_ATOMS: atom_id res chain seq x y z
N MET A 1 -17.28 -24.11 1.62
CA MET A 1 -16.19 -24.23 2.61
C MET A 1 -15.92 -22.86 3.20
N PRO A 2 -15.73 -22.71 4.53
CA PRO A 2 -15.32 -21.42 5.08
C PRO A 2 -13.92 -21.09 4.52
N SER A 3 -13.71 -19.85 4.08
CA SER A 3 -12.44 -19.43 3.49
C SER A 3 -11.32 -19.65 4.51
N ARG A 4 -10.28 -20.41 4.16
CA ARG A 4 -9.11 -20.68 5.01
C ARG A 4 -8.14 -19.48 5.11
N LYS A 5 -8.57 -18.27 4.74
CA LYS A 5 -7.71 -17.08 4.78
C LYS A 5 -7.44 -16.69 6.25
N PRO A 6 -6.20 -16.32 6.61
CA PRO A 6 -5.88 -15.79 7.94
C PRO A 6 -6.77 -14.60 8.29
N ARG A 7 -7.19 -14.52 9.56
CA ARG A 7 -7.96 -13.39 10.08
C ARG A 7 -7.04 -12.47 10.84
N VAL A 8 -7.08 -11.18 10.53
CA VAL A 8 -6.35 -10.13 11.26
C VAL A 8 -7.39 -9.29 12.02
N ALA A 9 -7.27 -9.26 13.35
CA ALA A 9 -8.07 -8.35 14.17
C ALA A 9 -7.34 -7.00 14.23
N LEU A 10 -8.00 -5.94 13.77
CA LEU A 10 -7.44 -4.59 13.75
C LEU A 10 -8.21 -3.72 14.74
N THR A 11 -7.49 -3.10 15.66
CA THR A 11 -8.02 -2.02 16.49
C THR A 11 -7.60 -0.70 15.86
N MET A 12 -8.58 0.11 15.46
CA MET A 12 -8.33 1.39 14.79
C MET A 12 -8.54 2.55 15.77
N PRO A 13 -7.75 3.63 15.68
CA PRO A 13 -8.07 4.90 16.33
C PRO A 13 -9.45 5.40 15.89
N ASP A 14 -10.16 6.11 16.77
CA ASP A 14 -11.55 6.53 16.55
C ASP A 14 -11.72 7.37 15.27
N ASP A 15 -10.82 8.33 15.03
CA ASP A 15 -10.86 9.20 13.85
C ASP A 15 -10.69 8.40 12.54
N LEU A 16 -9.78 7.42 12.53
CA LEU A 16 -9.53 6.57 11.37
C LEU A 16 -10.73 5.65 11.13
N ASN A 17 -11.33 5.12 12.18
CA ASN A 17 -12.52 4.29 12.07
C ASN A 17 -13.69 5.10 11.48
N ALA A 18 -13.92 6.32 11.99
CA ALA A 18 -14.99 7.20 11.50
C ALA A 18 -14.81 7.58 10.02
N LEU A 19 -13.57 7.80 9.58
CA LEU A 19 -13.25 8.03 8.17
C LEU A 19 -13.70 6.86 7.29
N PHE A 20 -13.31 5.64 7.66
CA PHE A 20 -13.68 4.44 6.90
C PHE A 20 -15.18 4.14 6.95
N ASP A 21 -15.85 4.43 8.06
CA ASP A 21 -17.31 4.33 8.16
C ASP A 21 -17.98 5.27 7.14
N ARG A 22 -17.52 6.52 7.04
CA ARG A 22 -18.09 7.47 6.08
C ARG A 22 -17.86 7.08 4.63
N ILE A 23 -16.67 6.58 4.30
CA ILE A 23 -16.36 6.08 2.94
C ILE A 23 -17.24 4.86 2.63
N SER A 24 -17.43 3.95 3.60
CA SER A 24 -18.28 2.77 3.46
C SER A 24 -19.73 3.13 3.17
N GLU A 25 -20.28 4.12 3.89
CA GLU A 25 -21.64 4.65 3.66
C GLU A 25 -21.82 5.20 2.24
N LEU A 26 -20.88 6.03 1.78
CA LEU A 26 -20.97 6.70 0.48
C LEU A 26 -20.81 5.73 -0.69
N ASN A 27 -19.89 4.78 -0.58
CA ASN A 27 -19.62 3.79 -1.62
C ASN A 27 -20.56 2.58 -1.58
N GLY A 28 -21.46 2.49 -0.58
CA GLY A 28 -22.35 1.35 -0.38
C GLY A 28 -21.61 0.01 -0.21
N THR A 29 -20.34 0.05 0.19
CA THR A 29 -19.44 -1.11 0.22
C THR A 29 -19.01 -1.37 1.65
N PRO A 30 -19.00 -2.62 2.14
CA PRO A 30 -18.59 -2.90 3.52
C PRO A 30 -17.18 -2.41 3.83
N LYS A 31 -17.02 -1.72 4.97
CA LYS A 31 -15.73 -1.22 5.47
C LYS A 31 -14.60 -2.24 5.41
N THR A 32 -14.86 -3.48 5.81
CA THR A 32 -13.85 -4.56 5.78
C THR A 32 -13.38 -4.88 4.37
N LYS A 33 -14.28 -4.82 3.38
CA LYS A 33 -13.93 -5.01 1.97
C LYS A 33 -13.04 -3.87 1.48
N LEU A 34 -13.41 -2.62 1.79
CA LEU A 34 -12.61 -1.44 1.45
C LEU A 34 -11.18 -1.52 2.03
N ILE A 35 -11.04 -1.90 3.30
CA ILE A 35 -9.73 -2.04 3.95
C ILE A 35 -8.89 -3.13 3.27
N VAL A 36 -9.49 -4.28 2.96
CA VAL A 36 -8.78 -5.38 2.28
C VAL A 36 -8.36 -4.97 0.88
N GLU A 37 -9.23 -4.34 0.10
CA GLU A 37 -8.91 -3.86 -1.26
C GLU A 37 -7.80 -2.81 -1.24
N LEU A 38 -7.82 -1.90 -0.27
CA LEU A 38 -6.74 -0.92 -0.09
C LEU A 38 -5.41 -1.63 0.23
N LEU A 39 -5.40 -2.57 1.17
CA LEU A 39 -4.20 -3.33 1.50
C LEU A 39 -3.67 -4.17 0.32
N GLN A 40 -4.56 -4.71 -0.51
CA GLN A 40 -4.18 -5.41 -1.75
C GLN A 40 -3.59 -4.45 -2.79
N ALA A 41 -4.12 -3.24 -2.92
CA ALA A 41 -3.53 -2.22 -3.78
C ALA A 41 -2.11 -1.81 -3.33
N TYR A 42 -1.83 -1.87 -2.03
CA TYR A 42 -0.50 -1.62 -1.46
C TYR A 42 0.43 -2.85 -1.45
N GLU A 43 -0.05 -4.05 -1.78
CA GLU A 43 0.75 -5.29 -1.84
C GLU A 43 2.08 -5.15 -2.61
N PRO A 44 2.15 -4.53 -3.81
CA PRO A 44 3.42 -4.36 -4.52
C PRO A 44 4.43 -3.52 -3.73
N VAL A 45 3.99 -2.41 -3.14
CA VAL A 45 4.84 -1.53 -2.32
C VAL A 45 5.35 -2.25 -1.08
N LEU A 46 4.48 -3.01 -0.41
CA LEU A 46 4.84 -3.80 0.77
C LEU A 46 5.82 -4.93 0.41
N THR A 47 5.71 -5.51 -0.78
CA THR A 47 6.62 -6.53 -1.30
C THR A 47 8.01 -5.96 -1.57
N GLU A 48 8.11 -4.82 -2.27
CA GLU A 48 9.41 -4.16 -2.50
C GLU A 48 10.07 -3.74 -1.18
N MET A 49 9.27 -3.27 -0.22
CA MET A 49 9.74 -2.94 1.12
C MET A 49 10.30 -4.18 1.83
N LEU A 50 9.58 -5.31 1.78
CA LEU A 50 10.06 -6.57 2.34
C LEU A 50 11.38 -7.01 1.71
N ASP A 51 11.47 -7.04 0.38
CA ASP A 51 12.68 -7.41 -0.36
C ASP A 51 13.87 -6.53 0.03
N THR A 52 13.61 -5.23 0.23
CA THR A 52 14.63 -4.27 0.66
C THR A 52 15.11 -4.55 2.08
N LEU A 53 14.18 -4.84 3.01
CA LEU A 53 14.52 -5.20 4.39
C LEU A 53 15.31 -6.51 4.45
N GLU A 54 14.96 -7.51 3.64
CA GLU A 54 15.70 -8.76 3.54
C GLU A 54 17.11 -8.54 3.00
N LYS A 55 17.28 -7.70 1.96
CA LYS A 55 18.60 -7.33 1.44
C LYS A 55 19.46 -6.60 2.48
N ILE A 56 18.87 -5.67 3.23
CA ILE A 56 19.57 -4.98 4.34
C ILE A 56 19.98 -5.96 5.43
N HIS A 57 19.10 -6.92 5.76
CA HIS A 57 19.39 -7.91 6.79
C HIS A 57 20.54 -8.85 6.36
N ALA A 58 20.55 -9.26 5.09
CA ALA A 58 21.58 -10.12 4.51
C ALA A 58 22.92 -9.39 4.29
N ASP A 59 22.87 -8.09 3.96
CA ASP A 59 24.05 -7.27 3.66
C ASP A 59 23.99 -5.93 4.44
N LYS A 60 24.35 -6.04 5.72
CA LYS A 60 24.34 -4.89 6.66
C LYS A 60 25.37 -3.83 6.32
N GLU A 61 26.48 -4.20 5.67
CA GLU A 61 27.54 -3.27 5.29
C GLU A 61 27.06 -2.32 4.17
N ASN A 62 26.23 -2.81 3.26
CA ASN A 62 25.66 -2.02 2.17
C ASN A 62 24.26 -1.45 2.45
N ALA A 63 23.77 -1.55 3.68
CA ALA A 63 22.42 -1.14 4.07
C ALA A 63 22.06 0.29 3.60
N GLN A 64 22.97 1.26 3.76
CA GLN A 64 22.72 2.64 3.32
C GLN A 64 22.54 2.78 1.81
N LYS A 65 23.28 2.00 1.01
CA LYS A 65 23.15 2.00 -0.45
C LYS A 65 21.82 1.38 -0.88
N ILE A 66 21.41 0.30 -0.20
CA ILE A 66 20.15 -0.41 -0.46
C ILE A 66 18.96 0.49 -0.14
N VAL A 67 18.95 1.16 1.02
CA VAL A 67 17.90 2.13 1.39
C VAL A 67 17.82 3.27 0.38
N LYS A 68 18.96 3.78 -0.08
CA LYS A 68 18.99 4.86 -1.08
C LYS A 68 18.39 4.44 -2.42
N GLN A 69 18.66 3.22 -2.87
CA GLN A 69 18.08 2.66 -4.09
C GLN A 69 16.57 2.46 -3.98
N PHE A 70 16.09 1.92 -2.85
CA PHE A 70 14.66 1.78 -2.59
C PHE A 70 13.93 3.13 -2.62
N GLY A 71 14.46 4.15 -1.94
CA GLY A 71 13.88 5.50 -1.97
C GLY A 71 13.84 6.10 -3.38
N GLN A 72 14.86 5.83 -4.22
CA GLN A 72 14.88 6.27 -5.62
C GLN A 72 13.82 5.55 -6.46
N ASN A 73 13.64 4.24 -6.27
CA ASN A 73 12.63 3.46 -6.97
C ASN A 73 11.21 3.94 -6.66
N LEU A 74 10.89 4.13 -5.37
CA LEU A 74 9.57 4.63 -4.95
C LEU A 74 9.24 6.00 -5.56
N VAL A 75 10.21 6.91 -5.61
CA VAL A 75 10.02 8.25 -6.22
C VAL A 75 9.80 8.14 -7.73
N MET A 76 10.55 7.27 -8.42
CA MET A 76 10.35 7.04 -9.85
C MET A 76 8.99 6.42 -10.14
N GLU A 77 8.55 5.45 -9.35
CA GLU A 77 7.25 4.80 -9.51
C GLU A 77 6.11 5.77 -9.22
N ALA A 78 6.20 6.58 -8.16
CA ALA A 78 5.24 7.66 -7.89
C ALA A 78 5.19 8.68 -9.03
N SER A 79 6.34 9.04 -9.61
CA SER A 79 6.40 9.97 -10.75
C SER A 79 5.77 9.37 -12.01
N SER A 80 5.93 8.06 -12.24
CA SER A 80 5.29 7.34 -13.35
C SER A 80 3.77 7.33 -13.20
N ILE A 81 3.26 6.96 -12.03
CA ILE A 81 1.82 6.93 -11.74
C ILE A 81 1.21 8.31 -11.93
N LEU A 82 1.85 9.37 -11.40
CA LEU A 82 1.38 10.74 -11.60
C LEU A 82 1.40 11.17 -13.08
N GLY A 83 2.41 10.73 -13.83
CA GLY A 83 2.50 10.98 -15.27
C GLY A 83 1.39 10.31 -16.07
N ASP A 84 1.02 9.09 -15.71
CA ASP A 84 -0.04 8.34 -16.40
C ASP A 84 -1.45 8.88 -16.05
N VAL A 85 -1.70 9.22 -14.77
CA VAL A 85 -2.93 9.92 -14.36
C VAL A 85 -3.06 11.27 -15.05
N SER A 86 -1.97 12.02 -15.21
CA SER A 86 -1.99 13.31 -15.90
C SER A 86 -2.39 13.18 -17.38
N LYS A 87 -1.99 12.09 -18.04
CA LYS A 87 -2.39 11.80 -19.43
C LYS A 87 -3.86 11.41 -19.53
N GLU A 88 -4.35 10.55 -18.65
CA GLU A 88 -5.77 10.17 -18.60
C GLU A 88 -6.70 11.37 -18.36
N VAL A 89 -6.28 12.34 -17.54
CA VAL A 89 -7.05 13.58 -17.31
C VAL A 89 -6.97 14.54 -18.50
N GLN A 90 -5.89 14.52 -19.28
CA GLN A 90 -5.76 15.33 -20.50
C GLN A 90 -6.60 14.78 -21.65
N ASP A 91 -6.87 13.47 -21.66
CA ASP A 91 -7.67 12.79 -22.68
C ASP A 91 -9.19 12.80 -22.37
N LEU A 92 -9.61 13.45 -21.28
CA LEU A 92 -11.02 13.71 -20.88
C LEU A 92 -11.47 15.11 -21.31
#